data_AF-A0A7U9TGD2-F1
#
_entry.id   AF-A0A7U9TGD2-F1
#
_cell.length_a   1.000
_cell.length_b   1.000
_cell.length_c   1.000
_cell.angle_alpha   90.00
_cell.angle_beta   90.00
_cell.angle_gamma   90.00
#
_symmetry.space_group_name_H-M   'P 1'
#
loop_
_entity.id
_entity.type
_entity.pdbx_description
1 polymer ?
#
loop_
_entity_poly.entity_id
_entity_poly.type
_entity_poly.pdbx_seq_one_letter_code
_entity_poly.pdbx_strand_id
1 'polypeptide(L)'
;MFKALRNKKGVTLVELLAVVVILGIIAAIAVPTIGGLISRQQEKADIATLQNVEEAAKLYDLTENAADGIYAIADLDIDMANNTLGTSSGGSQVLYVKVVGSTVTYHVLAAATDTLTSVFVNTTEVDVSGSEYVVA
;
A
#
# COMPACT_ATOMS: atom_id res chain seq x y z
N MET A 1 54.49 -31.92 -20.95
CA MET A 1 53.22 -32.27 -20.28
C MET A 1 53.14 -31.46 -18.99
N PHE A 2 52.32 -30.40 -18.94
CA PHE A 2 52.22 -29.52 -17.77
C PHE A 2 51.31 -30.15 -16.70
N LYS A 3 51.89 -30.53 -15.56
CA LYS A 3 51.16 -31.07 -14.41
C LYS A 3 50.77 -29.90 -13.51
N ALA A 4 49.52 -29.43 -13.62
CA ALA A 4 48.98 -28.41 -12.73
C ALA A 4 48.87 -28.98 -11.31
N LEU A 5 49.69 -28.50 -10.37
CA LEU A 5 49.53 -28.78 -8.94
C LEU A 5 48.27 -28.08 -8.43
N ARG A 6 47.27 -28.87 -8.04
CA ARG A 6 46.03 -28.39 -7.42
C ARG A 6 46.35 -27.84 -6.02
N ASN A 7 46.44 -26.53 -5.91
CA ASN A 7 46.59 -25.84 -4.64
C ASN A 7 45.24 -25.78 -3.91
N LYS A 8 44.86 -26.84 -3.19
CA LYS A 8 43.69 -26.80 -2.30
C LYS A 8 44.08 -26.09 -1.00
N LYS A 9 44.10 -24.76 -1.01
CA LYS A 9 44.08 -23.98 0.23
C LYS A 9 42.71 -24.22 0.89
N GLY A 10 42.69 -24.97 1.99
CA GLY A 10 41.50 -25.20 2.79
C GLY A 10 41.17 -23.95 3.61
N VAL A 11 39.93 -23.49 3.51
CA VAL A 11 39.38 -22.47 4.41
C VAL A 11 39.38 -23.04 5.82
N THR A 12 39.81 -22.27 6.81
CA THR A 12 39.84 -22.75 8.19
C THR A 12 38.44 -22.68 8.80
N LEU A 13 38.10 -23.61 9.71
CA LEU A 13 36.82 -23.57 10.42
C LEU A 13 36.64 -22.27 11.23
N VAL A 14 37.74 -21.67 11.69
CA VAL A 14 37.75 -20.41 12.45
C VAL A 14 37.34 -19.23 11.57
N GLU A 15 37.77 -19.18 10.31
CA GLU A 15 37.33 -18.14 9.36
C GLU A 15 35.82 -18.22 9.11
N LEU A 16 35.28 -19.43 8.93
CA LEU A 16 33.85 -19.61 8.75
C LEU A 16 33.06 -19.30 10.03
N LEU A 17 33.61 -19.63 11.21
CA LEU A 17 33.00 -19.33 12.50
C LEU A 17 32.85 -17.81 12.72
N ALA A 18 33.91 -17.04 12.47
CA ALA A 18 33.87 -15.59 12.65
C ALA A 18 32.80 -14.91 11.77
N VAL A 19 32.62 -15.38 10.53
CA VAL A 19 31.60 -14.87 9.61
C VAL A 19 30.19 -15.15 10.11
N VAL A 20 29.92 -16.39 10.55
CA VAL A 20 28.59 -16.77 11.03
C VAL A 20 28.23 -16.02 12.32
N VAL A 21 29.19 -15.74 13.19
CA VAL A 21 28.98 -14.92 14.39
C VAL A 21 28.54 -13.50 14.02
N ILE A 22 29.24 -12.86 13.08
CA ILE A 22 28.89 -11.50 12.64
C ILE A 22 27.52 -11.49 11.95
N LEU A 23 27.25 -12.46 11.06
CA LEU A 23 25.95 -12.60 10.41
C LEU A 23 24.82 -12.86 11.42
N GLY A 24 25.08 -13.61 12.49
CA GLY A 24 24.14 -13.85 13.58
C GLY A 24 23.76 -12.57 14.33
N ILE A 25 24.74 -11.70 14.62
CA ILE A 25 24.49 -10.40 15.27
C ILE A 25 23.67 -9.48 14.35
N ILE A 26 24.03 -9.40 13.06
CA ILE A 26 23.29 -8.58 12.09
C ILE A 26 21.86 -9.09 11.94
N ALA A 27 21.67 -10.40 11.79
CA ALA A 27 20.35 -11.02 11.63
C ALA A 27 19.45 -10.77 12.84
N ALA A 28 20.00 -10.82 14.07
CA ALA A 28 19.24 -10.59 15.29
C ALA A 28 18.57 -9.19 15.34
N ILE A 29 19.21 -8.16 14.78
CA ILE A 29 18.67 -6.79 14.75
C ILE A 29 17.86 -6.55 13.47
N ALA A 30 18.33 -7.06 12.33
CA ALA A 30 17.74 -6.82 11.02
C ALA A 30 16.34 -7.43 10.86
N VAL A 31 16.10 -8.64 11.36
CA VAL A 31 14.82 -9.34 11.18
C VAL A 31 13.63 -8.59 11.81
N PRO A 32 13.65 -8.24 13.12
CA PRO A 32 12.52 -7.53 13.71
C PRO A 32 12.34 -6.10 13.15
N THR A 33 13.42 -5.42 12.79
CA THR A 33 13.36 -4.04 12.26
C THR A 33 12.79 -3.97 10.85
N ILE A 34 13.18 -4.89 9.96
CA ILE A 34 12.67 -4.94 8.58
C ILE A 34 11.19 -5.29 8.55
N GLY A 35 10.73 -6.23 9.39
CA GLY A 35 9.32 -6.61 9.45
C GLY A 35 8.40 -5.43 9.82
N GLY A 36 8.75 -4.69 10.87
CA GLY A 36 7.98 -3.50 11.29
C GLY A 36 8.06 -2.34 10.30
N LEU A 37 9.20 -2.17 9.59
CA LEU A 37 9.34 -1.18 8.54
C LEU A 37 8.43 -1.49 7.34
N ILE A 38 8.39 -2.75 6.91
CA ILE A 38 7.56 -3.15 5.76
C ILE A 38 6.08 -2.88 6.03
N SER A 39 5.55 -3.23 7.21
CA SER A 39 4.14 -2.96 7.57
C SER A 39 3.80 -1.47 7.44
N ARG A 40 4.63 -0.60 8.03
CA ARG A 40 4.41 0.85 7.99
C ARG A 40 4.52 1.42 6.58
N GLN A 41 5.37 0.84 5.73
CA GLN A 41 5.50 1.27 4.34
C GLN A 41 4.30 0.81 3.51
N GLN A 42 3.72 -0.35 3.81
CA GLN A 42 2.47 -0.82 3.20
C GLN A 42 1.30 0.08 3.61
N GLU A 43 1.14 0.35 4.91
CA GLU A 43 0.12 1.27 5.44
C GLU A 43 0.20 2.66 4.77
N LYS A 44 1.41 3.21 4.62
CA LYS A 44 1.60 4.48 3.91
C LYS A 44 1.27 4.42 2.42
N ALA A 45 1.60 3.30 1.75
CA ALA A 45 1.28 3.11 0.34
C ALA A 45 -0.24 2.97 0.14
N ASP A 46 -0.94 2.32 1.07
CA ASP A 46 -2.38 2.18 1.07
C ASP A 46 -3.07 3.54 1.25
N ILE A 47 -2.62 4.35 2.22
CA ILE A 47 -3.07 5.74 2.40
C ILE A 47 -2.82 6.58 1.14
N ALA A 48 -1.63 6.49 0.55
CA ALA A 48 -1.30 7.23 -0.66
C ALA A 48 -2.19 6.83 -1.84
N THR A 49 -2.64 5.58 -1.90
CA THR A 49 -3.60 5.14 -2.93
C THR A 49 -4.93 5.86 -2.79
N LEU A 50 -5.45 6.02 -1.57
CA LEU A 50 -6.69 6.78 -1.33
C LEU A 50 -6.53 8.27 -1.63
N GLN A 51 -5.38 8.86 -1.31
CA GLN A 51 -5.07 10.24 -1.68
C GLN A 51 -5.08 10.44 -3.19
N ASN A 52 -4.51 9.50 -3.95
CA ASN A 52 -4.56 9.54 -5.42
C ASN A 52 -6.01 9.43 -5.93
N VAL A 53 -6.85 8.59 -5.31
CA VAL A 53 -8.29 8.48 -5.61
C VAL A 53 -9.01 9.79 -5.38
N GLU A 54 -8.75 10.43 -4.24
CA GLU A 54 -9.34 11.71 -3.90
C GLU A 54 -8.95 12.83 -4.86
N GLU A 55 -7.67 12.93 -5.22
CA GLU A 55 -7.17 13.92 -6.17
C GLU A 55 -7.76 13.72 -7.56
N ALA A 56 -7.78 12.48 -8.05
CA ALA A 56 -8.38 12.15 -9.34
C ALA A 56 -9.88 12.43 -9.37
N ALA A 57 -10.62 12.10 -8.30
CA ALA A 57 -12.05 12.42 -8.20
C ALA A 57 -12.31 13.93 -8.29
N LYS A 58 -11.51 14.74 -7.59
CA LYS A 58 -11.61 16.21 -7.66
C LYS A 58 -11.29 16.73 -9.06
N LEU A 59 -10.26 16.21 -9.71
CA LEU A 59 -9.90 16.60 -11.08
C LEU A 59 -11.01 16.22 -12.07
N TYR A 60 -11.58 15.03 -11.93
CA TYR A 60 -12.66 14.55 -12.78
C TYR A 60 -13.94 15.41 -12.62
N ASP A 61 -14.33 15.72 -11.37
CA ASP A 61 -15.48 16.59 -11.07
C ASP A 61 -15.35 17.98 -11.71
N LEU A 62 -14.14 18.56 -11.71
CA LEU A 62 -13.85 19.83 -12.39
C LEU A 62 -13.99 19.73 -13.91
N THR A 63 -13.65 18.58 -14.52
CA THR A 63 -13.81 18.39 -15.97
C THR A 63 -15.27 18.29 -16.38
N GLU A 64 -16.09 17.58 -15.59
CA GLU A 64 -17.51 17.42 -15.87
C GLU A 64 -18.38 18.62 -15.44
N ASN A 65 -17.79 19.60 -14.74
CA ASN A 65 -18.48 20.79 -14.23
C ASN A 65 -19.74 20.43 -13.41
N ALA A 66 -19.68 19.31 -12.70
CA ALA A 66 -20.75 18.90 -11.78
C ALA A 66 -20.61 19.68 -10.47
N ALA A 67 -21.74 20.10 -9.89
CA ALA A 67 -21.74 20.74 -8.56
C ALA A 67 -21.76 19.70 -7.41
N ASP A 68 -22.16 18.47 -7.73
CA ASP A 68 -22.31 17.33 -6.82
C ASP A 68 -22.09 16.04 -7.66
N GLY A 69 -20.86 15.80 -8.07
CA GLY A 69 -20.50 14.62 -8.86
C GLY A 69 -20.44 13.35 -8.02
N ILE A 70 -21.02 12.27 -8.53
CA ILE A 70 -20.85 10.91 -7.98
C ILE A 70 -20.27 10.04 -9.09
N TYR A 71 -19.10 9.46 -8.81
CA TYR A 71 -18.30 8.75 -9.79
C TYR A 71 -17.93 7.38 -9.27
N ALA A 72 -17.98 6.35 -10.12
CA ALA A 72 -17.36 5.09 -9.76
C ALA A 72 -15.84 5.29 -9.78
N ILE A 73 -15.12 4.70 -8.82
CA ILE A 73 -13.64 4.81 -8.80
C ILE A 73 -13.02 4.24 -10.09
N ALA A 74 -13.65 3.24 -10.69
CA ALA A 74 -13.24 2.66 -11.96
C ALA A 74 -13.26 3.64 -13.15
N ASP A 75 -14.04 4.73 -13.05
CA ASP A 75 -14.17 5.72 -14.12
C ASP A 75 -13.16 6.88 -13.99
N LEU A 76 -12.42 6.95 -12.88
CA LEU A 76 -11.51 8.07 -12.55
C LEU A 76 -10.15 8.02 -13.27
N ASP A 77 -9.94 7.06 -14.18
CA ASP A 77 -8.68 6.83 -14.93
C ASP A 77 -7.41 6.83 -14.04
N ILE A 78 -7.48 6.12 -12.93
CA ILE A 78 -6.39 6.01 -11.95
C ILE A 78 -5.68 4.68 -12.14
N ASP A 79 -4.36 4.70 -12.23
CA ASP A 79 -3.56 3.48 -12.09
C ASP A 79 -3.54 3.05 -10.61
N MET A 80 -4.44 2.14 -10.26
CA MET A 80 -4.48 1.53 -8.93
C MET A 80 -3.45 0.39 -8.79
N ALA A 81 -2.63 0.13 -9.81
CA ALA A 81 -1.71 -0.99 -9.89
C ALA A 81 -2.40 -2.32 -9.50
N ASN A 82 -1.92 -2.99 -8.44
CA ASN A 82 -2.52 -4.22 -7.91
C ASN A 82 -3.39 -3.96 -6.67
N ASN A 83 -3.69 -2.70 -6.37
CA ASN A 83 -4.44 -2.33 -5.17
C ASN A 83 -5.93 -2.58 -5.38
N THR A 84 -6.57 -3.23 -4.41
CA THR A 84 -8.02 -3.50 -4.42
C THR A 84 -8.71 -2.70 -3.33
N LEU A 85 -9.82 -2.03 -3.65
CA LEU A 85 -10.62 -1.33 -2.65
C LEU A 85 -11.95 -2.05 -2.39
N GLY A 86 -12.39 -2.03 -1.14
CA GLY A 86 -13.70 -2.57 -0.77
C GLY A 86 -14.16 -2.16 0.63
N THR A 87 -15.32 -2.67 1.04
CA THR A 87 -15.86 -2.51 2.41
C THR A 87 -15.50 -3.66 3.35
N SER A 88 -14.62 -4.58 2.91
CA SER A 88 -14.15 -5.73 3.69
C SER A 88 -12.73 -6.09 3.28
N SER A 89 -11.97 -6.72 4.17
CA SER A 89 -10.61 -7.22 3.88
C SER A 89 -10.55 -8.04 2.59
N GLY A 90 -9.63 -7.69 1.69
CA GLY A 90 -9.45 -8.29 0.37
C GLY A 90 -10.50 -7.88 -0.65
N GLY A 91 -11.28 -6.84 -0.35
CA GLY A 91 -12.42 -6.44 -1.15
C GLY A 91 -12.02 -5.89 -2.52
N SER A 92 -12.66 -6.43 -3.56
CA SER A 92 -12.80 -5.80 -4.87
C SER A 92 -14.29 -5.56 -5.05
N GLN A 93 -14.77 -4.41 -4.56
CA GLN A 93 -16.15 -3.96 -4.73
C GLN A 93 -16.13 -2.65 -5.50
N VAL A 94 -17.13 -2.43 -6.36
CA VAL A 94 -17.26 -1.16 -7.07
C VAL A 94 -17.69 -0.10 -6.06
N LEU A 95 -16.74 0.74 -5.67
CA LEU A 95 -16.96 1.87 -4.79
C LEU A 95 -17.24 3.13 -5.61
N TYR A 96 -18.00 4.03 -5.00
CA TYR A 96 -18.32 5.33 -5.53
C TYR A 96 -17.71 6.41 -4.66
N VAL A 97 -17.31 7.50 -5.32
CA VAL A 97 -16.80 8.70 -4.67
C VAL A 97 -17.74 9.84 -5.01
N LYS A 98 -18.16 10.58 -3.97
CA LYS A 98 -18.93 11.81 -4.13
C LYS A 98 -18.04 13.01 -3.81
N VAL A 99 -18.00 13.97 -4.73
CA VAL A 99 -17.28 15.23 -4.59
C VAL A 99 -18.28 16.36 -4.36
N VAL A 100 -18.10 17.09 -3.25
CA VAL A 100 -18.91 18.26 -2.90
C VAL A 100 -17.98 19.41 -2.56
N GLY A 101 -17.78 20.34 -3.50
CA GLY A 101 -16.79 21.39 -3.38
C GLY A 101 -15.38 20.80 -3.24
N SER A 102 -14.77 20.90 -2.05
CA SER A 102 -13.44 20.32 -1.76
C SER A 102 -13.48 19.01 -0.99
N THR A 103 -14.67 18.56 -0.59
CA THR A 103 -14.84 17.37 0.26
C THR A 103 -15.11 16.15 -0.61
N VAL A 104 -14.44 15.05 -0.30
CA VAL A 104 -14.59 13.78 -1.01
C VAL A 104 -15.05 12.72 -0.01
N THR A 105 -16.11 11.98 -0.36
CA THR A 105 -16.69 10.94 0.49
C THR A 105 -16.86 9.64 -0.28
N TYR A 106 -16.69 8.51 0.41
CA TYR A 106 -16.77 7.17 -0.18
C TYR A 106 -18.13 6.52 0.10
N HIS A 107 -18.64 5.78 -0.88
CA HIS A 107 -19.98 5.19 -0.86
C HIS A 107 -19.98 3.82 -1.54
N VAL A 108 -20.90 2.94 -1.14
CA VAL A 108 -21.05 1.60 -1.74
C VAL A 108 -21.91 1.62 -3.00
N LEU A 109 -22.81 2.60 -3.13
CA LEU A 109 -23.75 2.71 -4.24
C LEU A 109 -23.68 4.10 -4.89
N ALA A 110 -23.98 4.15 -6.19
CA ALA A 110 -24.06 5.39 -6.97
C ALA A 110 -25.08 6.40 -6.43
N ALA A 111 -26.04 5.96 -5.62
CA ALA A 111 -27.02 6.83 -4.97
C ALA A 111 -26.42 7.70 -3.86
N ALA A 112 -25.19 7.40 -3.41
CA ALA A 112 -24.48 8.07 -2.32
C ALA A 112 -25.32 8.24 -1.04
N THR A 113 -26.17 7.26 -0.73
CA THR A 113 -27.03 7.24 0.46
C THR A 113 -26.29 6.90 1.74
N ASP A 114 -25.19 6.14 1.63
CA ASP A 114 -24.44 5.60 2.75
C ASP A 114 -22.97 6.02 2.64
N THR A 115 -22.59 7.03 3.43
CA THR A 115 -21.20 7.45 3.55
C THR A 115 -20.42 6.44 4.38
N LEU A 116 -19.34 5.93 3.80
CA LEU A 116 -18.39 5.07 4.48
C LEU A 116 -17.50 5.89 5.41
N THR A 117 -17.27 5.37 6.61
CA THR A 117 -16.29 5.90 7.57
C THR A 117 -14.94 5.19 7.46
N SER A 118 -14.91 4.00 6.87
CA SER A 118 -13.69 3.25 6.57
C SER A 118 -13.77 2.56 5.21
N VAL A 119 -12.61 2.39 4.58
CA VAL A 119 -12.42 1.66 3.31
C VAL A 119 -11.26 0.70 3.49
N PHE A 120 -11.42 -0.52 3.02
CA PHE A 120 -10.33 -1.46 2.91
C PHE A 120 -9.54 -1.20 1.63
N VAL A 121 -8.23 -1.10 1.80
CA VAL A 121 -7.23 -1.02 0.74
C VAL A 121 -6.40 -2.28 0.86
N ASN A 122 -6.49 -3.18 -0.11
CA ASN A 122 -6.03 -4.56 -0.01
C ASN A 122 -6.61 -5.26 1.24
N THR A 123 -5.78 -5.45 2.27
CA THR A 123 -6.16 -6.06 3.55
C THR A 123 -6.18 -5.06 4.71
N THR A 124 -5.81 -3.81 4.46
CA THR A 124 -5.65 -2.75 5.46
C THR A 124 -6.94 -1.92 5.52
N GLU A 125 -7.50 -1.73 6.71
CA GLU A 125 -8.64 -0.84 6.90
C GLU A 125 -8.14 0.59 7.14
N VAL A 126 -8.65 1.55 6.37
CA VAL A 126 -8.28 2.96 6.48
C VAL A 126 -9.53 3.78 6.81
N ASP A 127 -9.45 4.61 7.83
CA ASP A 127 -10.46 5.61 8.17
C ASP A 127 -10.47 6.71 7.09
N VAL A 128 -11.64 6.95 6.52
CA VAL A 128 -11.90 7.93 5.45
C VAL A 128 -12.95 8.97 5.88
N SER A 129 -13.30 9.02 7.17
CA SER A 129 -14.32 9.90 7.72
C SER A 129 -13.86 11.37 7.82
N GLY A 130 -12.54 11.60 7.83
CA GLY A 130 -11.90 12.91 7.90
C GLY A 130 -10.93 13.15 6.74
N SER A 131 -10.29 14.33 6.74
CA SER A 131 -9.28 14.68 5.73
C SER A 131 -7.91 14.05 5.98
N GLU A 132 -7.69 13.50 7.16
CA GLU A 132 -6.44 12.84 7.54
C GLU A 132 -6.70 11.34 7.64
N TYR A 133 -6.20 10.59 6.65
CA TYR A 133 -6.36 9.15 6.59
C TYR A 133 -5.52 8.46 7.66
N VAL A 134 -6.14 7.54 8.42
CA VAL A 134 -5.51 6.79 9.50
C VAL A 134 -5.86 5.31 9.34
N VAL A 135 -4.89 4.42 9.50
CA VAL A 135 -5.15 2.96 9.52
C VAL A 135 -5.82 2.58 10.84
N ALA A 136 -6.92 1.83 10.75
CA ALA A 136 -7.73 1.38 11.90
C ALA A 136 -7.11 0.18 12.65
#